data_AF-A0A3Q0DN77-F1
#
_entry.id   AF-A0A3Q0DN77-F1
#
_cell.length_a   1.000
_cell.length_b   1.000
_cell.length_c   1.000
_cell.angle_alpha   90.00
_cell.angle_beta   90.00
_cell.angle_gamma   90.00
#
_symmetry.space_group_name_H-M   'P 1'
#
loop_
_entity.id
_entity.type
_entity.pdbx_description
1 polymer ?
#
loop_
_entity_poly.entity_id
_entity_poly.type
_entity_poly.pdbx_seq_one_letter_code
_entity_poly.pdbx_strand_id
1 'polypeptide(L)'
;MGAPNDLVFDGWDISSLNLAEAMRRAKVLDWGLQEQLWPHMEALHPRPSVYIPEFIAANQSLRADNLIPGTRSQQVPAHPRSP
;
A
#
# COMPACT_ATOMS: atom_id res chain seq x y z
N MET A 1 23.33 -11.24 5.21
CA MET A 1 22.47 -10.03 5.15
C MET A 1 22.24 -9.71 3.68
N GLY A 2 21.00 -9.52 3.26
CA GLY A 2 20.69 -9.11 1.87
C GLY A 2 20.99 -7.63 1.66
N ALA A 3 21.53 -7.28 0.49
CA ALA A 3 21.75 -5.88 0.13
C ALA A 3 20.40 -5.23 -0.24
N PRO A 4 20.17 -3.95 0.13
CA PRO A 4 18.91 -3.26 -0.19
C PRO A 4 18.58 -3.19 -1.68
N ASN A 5 19.61 -3.27 -2.54
CA ASN A 5 19.45 -3.19 -3.99
C ASN A 5 18.86 -4.47 -4.61
N ASP A 6 18.80 -5.57 -3.85
CA ASP A 6 18.27 -6.86 -4.32
C ASP A 6 16.81 -7.08 -3.86
N LEU A 7 16.17 -6.04 -3.31
CA LEU A 7 14.80 -6.11 -2.82
C LEU A 7 13.80 -5.85 -3.95
N VAL A 8 12.86 -6.77 -4.12
CA VAL A 8 11.70 -6.59 -4.97
C VAL A 8 10.56 -6.04 -4.12
N PHE A 9 9.97 -4.91 -4.56
CA PHE A 9 8.89 -4.23 -3.86
C PHE A 9 7.51 -4.70 -4.35
N ASP A 10 6.68 -5.14 -3.43
CA ASP A 10 5.24 -5.39 -3.59
C ASP A 10 4.57 -5.20 -2.21
N GLY A 11 3.25 -5.09 -2.16
CA GLY A 11 2.52 -4.94 -0.91
C GLY A 11 1.06 -4.56 -1.07
N TRP A 12 0.43 -4.32 0.08
CA TRP A 12 -0.99 -3.99 0.19
C TRP A 12 -1.16 -2.66 0.94
N ASP A 13 -2.11 -1.84 0.50
CA ASP A 13 -2.54 -0.62 1.19
C ASP A 13 -4.05 -0.48 1.03
N ILE A 14 -4.71 0.13 2.01
CA ILE A 14 -6.14 0.46 1.95
C ILE A 14 -6.41 1.64 1.02
N SER A 15 -5.37 2.40 0.64
CA SER A 15 -5.41 3.51 -0.30
C SER A 15 -4.92 3.06 -1.69
N SER A 16 -5.60 3.51 -2.75
CA SER A 16 -5.28 3.13 -4.14
C SER A 16 -4.18 3.97 -4.79
N LEU A 17 -3.60 4.95 -4.08
CA LEU A 17 -2.56 5.82 -4.63
C LEU A 17 -1.36 4.97 -5.07
N ASN A 18 -0.82 5.30 -6.26
CA ASN A 18 0.48 4.75 -6.63
C ASN A 18 1.60 5.31 -5.74
N LEU A 19 2.78 4.69 -5.80
CA LEU A 19 3.90 5.09 -4.94
C LEU A 19 4.39 6.52 -5.21
N ALA A 20 4.23 7.05 -6.42
CA ALA A 20 4.63 8.42 -6.74
C ALA A 20 3.71 9.47 -6.09
N GLU A 21 2.40 9.24 -6.14
CA GLU A 21 1.40 10.06 -5.44
C GLU A 21 1.52 9.93 -3.92
N ALA A 22 1.78 8.71 -3.43
CA ALA A 22 2.02 8.46 -2.02
C ALA A 22 3.28 9.20 -1.52
N MET A 23 4.34 9.24 -2.32
CA MET A 23 5.57 10.00 -2.06
C MET A 23 5.29 11.51 -1.93
N ARG A 24 4.52 12.09 -2.87
CA ARG A 24 4.07 13.49 -2.78
C ARG A 24 3.25 13.76 -1.52
N ARG A 25 2.31 12.86 -1.19
CA ARG A 25 1.48 12.94 0.02
C ARG A 25 2.32 12.88 1.30
N ALA A 26 3.38 12.08 1.32
CA ALA A 26 4.23 11.88 2.49
C ALA A 26 5.13 13.09 2.81
N LYS A 27 5.47 13.91 1.80
CA LYS A 27 6.30 15.13 1.97
C LYS A 27 7.65 14.89 2.66
N VAL A 28 8.28 13.75 2.36
CA VAL A 28 9.57 13.35 2.96
C VAL A 28 10.76 13.73 2.07
N LEU A 29 10.67 13.47 0.77
CA LEU A 29 11.76 13.72 -0.18
C LEU A 29 11.66 15.11 -0.79
N ASP A 30 12.80 15.69 -1.18
CA ASP A 30 12.83 16.96 -1.91
C ASP A 30 12.18 16.85 -3.29
N TRP A 31 11.58 17.95 -3.76
CA TRP A 31 10.87 18.00 -5.04
C TRP A 31 11.71 17.49 -6.22
N GLY A 32 12.97 17.92 -6.34
CA GLY A 32 13.85 17.51 -7.43
C GLY A 32 14.14 16.01 -7.46
N LEU A 33 14.14 15.35 -6.30
CA LEU A 33 14.30 13.90 -6.20
C LEU A 33 12.98 13.18 -6.50
N GLN A 34 11.84 13.74 -6.06
CA GLN A 34 10.52 13.19 -6.38
C GLN A 34 10.29 13.11 -7.89
N GLU A 35 10.66 14.16 -8.64
CA GLU A 35 10.51 14.18 -10.10
C GLU A 35 11.40 13.12 -10.79
N GLN A 36 12.62 12.88 -10.27
CA GLN A 36 13.49 11.83 -10.79
C GLN A 36 12.95 10.42 -10.53
N LEU A 37 12.30 10.21 -9.38
CA LEU A 37 11.75 8.92 -8.99
C LEU A 37 10.37 8.65 -9.59
N TRP A 38 9.65 9.67 -10.02
CA TRP A 38 8.29 9.59 -10.55
C TRP A 38 8.09 8.46 -11.58
N PRO A 39 8.86 8.38 -12.70
CA PRO A 39 8.66 7.34 -13.72
C PRO A 39 8.90 5.92 -13.20
N HIS A 40 9.64 5.75 -12.10
CA HIS A 40 9.88 4.45 -11.47
C HIS A 40 8.78 4.05 -10.48
N MET A 41 8.03 5.02 -9.97
CA MET A 41 7.06 4.81 -8.89
C MET A 41 5.60 4.88 -9.35
N GLU A 42 5.29 5.57 -10.44
CA GLU A 42 3.91 5.78 -10.90
C GLU A 42 3.21 4.48 -11.32
N ALA A 43 3.96 3.50 -11.83
CA ALA A 43 3.41 2.21 -12.23
C ALA A 43 3.14 1.28 -11.03
N LEU A 44 3.74 1.55 -9.87
CA LEU A 44 3.66 0.70 -8.69
C LEU A 44 2.42 1.05 -7.87
N HIS A 45 1.40 0.20 -7.98
CA HIS A 45 0.15 0.34 -7.24
C HIS A 45 0.06 -0.72 -6.15
N PRO A 46 -0.34 -0.36 -4.92
CA PRO A 46 -0.58 -1.32 -3.86
C PRO A 46 -1.77 -2.22 -4.20
N ARG A 47 -1.70 -3.48 -3.79
CA ARG A 47 -2.83 -4.42 -3.90
C ARG A 47 -3.92 -4.06 -2.87
N PRO A 48 -5.21 -4.36 -3.16
CA PRO A 48 -6.29 -4.12 -2.22
C PRO A 48 -6.06 -4.81 -0.89
N SER A 49 -6.30 -4.11 0.23
CA SER A 49 -6.03 -4.60 1.58
C SER A 49 -7.30 -4.88 2.38
N VAL A 50 -7.14 -5.51 3.54
CA VAL A 50 -8.22 -5.75 4.52
C VAL A 50 -8.43 -4.48 5.33
N TYR A 51 -9.68 -4.04 5.50
CA TYR A 51 -10.01 -2.91 6.36
C TYR A 51 -11.08 -3.28 7.39
N ILE A 52 -10.71 -3.19 8.67
CA ILE A 52 -11.60 -3.48 9.78
C ILE A 52 -11.70 -2.20 10.63
N PRO A 53 -12.75 -1.38 10.42
CA PRO A 53 -12.91 -0.07 11.07
C PRO A 53 -12.80 -0.13 12.61
N GLU A 54 -13.19 -1.25 13.23
CA GLU A 54 -13.14 -1.44 14.68
C GLU A 54 -11.72 -1.40 15.28
N PHE A 55 -10.69 -1.69 14.46
CA PHE A 55 -9.28 -1.74 14.90
C PHE A 55 -8.48 -0.50 14.48
N ILE A 56 -9.10 0.44 13.77
CA ILE A 56 -8.41 1.57 13.14
C ILE A 56 -9.18 2.85 13.46
N ALA A 57 -8.47 3.98 13.59
CA ALA A 57 -9.13 5.26 13.83
C ALA A 57 -10.18 5.57 12.75
N ALA A 58 -11.36 6.04 13.16
CA ALA A 58 -12.52 6.26 12.28
C ALA A 58 -12.24 7.25 11.12
N ASN A 59 -11.25 8.12 11.29
CA ASN A 59 -10.81 9.08 10.27
C ASN A 59 -10.06 8.44 9.09
N GLN A 60 -9.67 7.17 9.17
CA GLN A 60 -9.02 6.45 8.07
C GLN A 60 -10.01 5.96 7.01
N SER A 61 -11.32 6.05 7.28
CA SER A 61 -12.37 5.69 6.32
C SER A 61 -12.26 6.45 4.99
N LEU A 62 -11.84 7.71 5.05
CA LEU A 62 -11.61 8.56 3.86
C LEU A 62 -10.44 8.10 2.99
N ARG A 63 -9.56 7.24 3.52
CA ARG A 63 -8.40 6.70 2.79
C ARG A 63 -8.60 5.27 2.30
N ALA A 64 -9.71 4.64 2.68
CA ALA A 64 -9.97 3.23 2.45
C ALA A 64 -10.79 3.02 1.17
N ASP A 65 -10.15 3.22 0.00
CA ASP A 65 -10.75 3.04 -1.33
C ASP A 65 -10.23 1.79 -2.07
N ASN A 66 -9.20 1.12 -1.54
CA ASN A 66 -8.55 -0.05 -2.13
C ASN A 66 -8.71 -1.29 -1.23
N LEU A 67 -9.93 -1.83 -1.17
CA LEU A 67 -10.28 -2.91 -0.24
C LEU A 67 -10.53 -4.23 -0.95
N ILE A 68 -10.16 -5.34 -0.30
CA ILE A 68 -10.55 -6.68 -0.75
C ILE A 68 -12.09 -6.77 -0.68
N PRO A 69 -12.78 -7.14 -1.76
CA PRO A 69 -14.24 -7.26 -1.75
C PRO A 69 -14.70 -8.45 -0.90
N GLY A 70 -15.89 -8.34 -0.32
CA GLY A 70 -16.51 -9.40 0.49
C GLY A 70 -16.61 -9.06 1.98
N THR A 71 -17.18 -10.00 2.73
CA THR A 71 -17.32 -9.92 4.19
C THR A 71 -15.96 -10.01 4.88
N ARG A 72 -15.86 -9.58 6.14
CA ARG A 72 -14.62 -9.66 6.93
C ARG A 72 -13.94 -11.05 6.88
N SER A 73 -14.73 -12.12 6.93
CA SER A 73 -14.23 -13.49 6.84
C SER A 73 -13.72 -13.88 5.45
N GLN A 74 -14.18 -13.20 4.40
CA GLN A 74 -13.71 -13.37 3.01
C GLN A 74 -12.49 -12.52 2.70
N GLN A 75 -12.33 -11.37 3.39
CA GLN A 75 -11.17 -10.48 3.23
C GLN A 75 -9.91 -11.06 3.87
N VAL A 76 -10.04 -11.82 4.97
CA VAL A 76 -8.91 -12.52 5.58
C VAL A 76 -8.71 -13.85 4.85
N PRO A 77 -7.57 -14.07 4.15
CA PRO A 77 -7.27 -15.39 3.62
C PRO A 77 -7.23 -16.37 4.79
N ALA A 78 -7.95 -17.49 4.68
CA ALA A 78 -7.70 -18.63 5.57
C ALA A 78 -6.22 -18.96 5.44
N HIS A 79 -5.45 -18.68 6.50
CA HIS A 79 -4.01 -18.89 6.55
C HIS A 79 -3.67 -20.24 5.89
N PRO A 80 -3.02 -20.26 4.71
CA PRO A 80 -2.49 -21.51 4.20
C PRO A 80 -1.37 -21.86 5.16
N ARG A 81 -1.66 -22.76 6.10
CA ARG A 81 -0.62 -23.50 6.81
C ARG A 81 0.25 -24.10 5.73
N SER A 82 1.41 -23.52 5.49
CA SER A 82 2.45 -24.20 4.75
C SER A 82 2.80 -25.46 5.57
N PRO A 83 2.97 -26.62 4.93
CA PRO A 83 3.33 -27.85 5.61
C PRO A 83 4.66 -27.73 6.36
#